data_AF-A0A3D2P7E4-F1
#
_entry.id   AF-A0A3D2P7E4-F1
#
_cell.length_a   1.000
_cell.length_b   1.000
_cell.length_c   1.000
_cell.angle_alpha   90.00
_cell.angle_beta   90.00
_cell.angle_gamma   90.00
#
_symmetry.space_group_name_H-M   'P 1'
#
loop_
_entity.id
_entity.type
_entity.pdbx_description
1 polymer ?
#
loop_
_entity_poly.entity_id
_entity_poly.type
_entity_poly.pdbx_seq_one_letter_code
_entity_poly.pdbx_strand_id
1 'polypeptide(L)' 'MASITTIPRGVTRGEELVVIPRKEYERLQKHLTEVRDALSKIQRGEKELRTGKTRVVKSLAELR' A
#
# COMPACT_ATOMS: atom_id res chain seq x y z
N MET A 1 6.31 -28.97 22.02
CA MET A 1 7.32 -28.20 22.78
C MET A 1 7.27 -26.76 22.28
N ALA A 2 7.07 -25.78 23.15
CA ALA A 2 7.10 -24.37 22.77
C ALA A 2 8.57 -23.94 22.64
N SER A 3 8.95 -23.36 21.49
CA SER A 3 10.28 -22.77 21.29
C SER A 3 10.28 -21.37 21.89
N ILE A 4 11.14 -21.14 22.89
CA ILE A 4 11.35 -19.80 23.45
C ILE A 4 12.37 -19.09 22.55
N THR A 5 11.94 -18.01 21.92
CA THR A 5 12.83 -17.14 21.14
C THR A 5 13.11 -15.87 21.93
N THR A 6 14.38 -15.63 22.27
CA THR A 6 14.79 -14.44 23.01
C THR A 6 15.15 -13.32 22.04
N ILE A 7 14.48 -12.17 22.18
CA ILE A 7 14.79 -10.96 21.41
C ILE A 7 15.71 -10.06 22.27
N PRO A 8 16.91 -9.67 21.81
CA PRO A 8 17.78 -8.78 22.56
C PRO A 8 17.12 -7.42 22.81
N ARG A 9 17.20 -6.89 24.04
CA ARG A 9 16.63 -5.58 24.42
C ARG A 9 17.10 -4.42 23.51
N GLY A 10 18.33 -4.48 23.02
CA GLY A 10 18.86 -3.46 22.10
C GLY A 10 18.14 -3.39 20.74
N VAL A 11 17.50 -4.49 20.30
CA VAL A 11 16.73 -4.53 19.06
C VAL A 11 15.43 -3.74 19.20
N THR A 12 14.83 -3.77 20.39
CA THR A 12 13.54 -3.12 20.63
C THR A 12 13.68 -1.61 20.80
N ARG A 13 14.89 -1.09 21.08
CA ARG A 13 15.15 0.33 21.40
C ARG A 13 14.23 0.89 22.51
N GLY A 14 13.67 0.02 23.35
CA GLY A 14 12.69 0.39 24.37
C GLY A 14 11.24 0.46 23.89
N GLU A 15 10.96 0.13 22.63
CA GLU A 15 9.62 0.13 22.04
C GLU A 15 8.93 -1.23 22.16
N GLU A 16 7.59 -1.21 22.07
CA GLU A 16 6.75 -2.41 22.00
C GLU A 16 6.92 -3.11 20.65
N LEU A 17 7.05 -4.43 20.67
CA LEU A 17 7.22 -5.23 19.46
C LEU A 17 6.00 -6.07 19.14
N VAL A 18 5.65 -6.11 17.86
CA VAL A 18 4.63 -7.03 17.31
C VAL A 18 5.34 -8.05 16.43
N VAL A 19 5.17 -9.34 16.74
CA VAL A 19 5.68 -10.45 15.93
C VAL A 19 4.56 -10.96 15.04
N ILE A 20 4.80 -10.95 13.72
CA ILE A 20 3.87 -11.47 12.73
C ILE A 20 4.58 -12.39 11.74
N PRO A 21 3.87 -13.35 11.12
CA PRO A 21 4.42 -14.15 10.04
C PRO A 21 4.91 -13.28 8.87
N ARG A 22 6.09 -13.62 8.33
CA ARG A 22 6.69 -12.88 7.20
C ARG A 22 5.73 -12.69 6.03
N LYS A 23 4.99 -13.74 5.66
CA LYS A 23 4.03 -13.72 4.54
C LYS A 23 2.90 -12.71 4.77
N GLU A 24 2.45 -12.54 6.02
CA GLU A 24 1.42 -11.57 6.36
C GLU A 24 1.96 -10.14 6.27
N TYR A 25 3.18 -9.92 6.78
CA TYR A 25 3.87 -8.64 6.64
C TYR A 25 4.03 -8.21 5.18
N GLU A 26 4.55 -9.10 4.33
CA GLU A 26 4.76 -8.82 2.91
C GLU A 26 3.43 -8.56 2.18
N ARG A 27 2.36 -9.30 2.53
CA ARG A 27 1.02 -9.06 1.99
C ARG A 27 0.50 -7.68 2.40
N LEU A 28 0.67 -7.28 3.66
CA LEU A 28 0.25 -5.97 4.15
C LEU A 28 1.03 -4.84 3.47
N GLN A 29 2.34 -4.99 3.29
CA GLN A 29 3.17 -4.02 2.56
C GLN A 29 2.71 -3.84 1.11
N LYS A 30 2.43 -4.95 0.42
CA LYS A 30 1.91 -4.93 -0.95
C LYS A 30 0.57 -4.20 -1.01
N HIS A 31 -0.36 -4.56 -0.11
CA HIS A 31 -1.67 -3.93 -0.04
C HIS A 31 -1.58 -2.42 0.21
N LEU A 32 -0.71 -2.00 1.15
CA LEU A 32 -0.49 -0.58 1.43
C LEU A 32 0.05 0.17 0.20
N THR A 33 0.94 -0.46 -0.56
CA THR A 33 1.48 0.11 -1.80
C THR A 33 0.38 0.29 -2.85
N GLU A 34 -0.46 -0.73 -3.04
CA GLU A 34 -1.59 -0.70 -3.98
C GLU A 34 -2.62 0.37 -3.59
N VAL A 35 -2.95 0.48 -2.29
CA VAL A 35 -3.88 1.50 -1.78
C VAL A 35 -3.32 2.91 -2.01
N ARG A 36 -2.04 3.14 -1.73
CA ARG A 36 -1.39 4.44 -1.97
C ARG A 36 -1.42 4.82 -3.45
N ASP A 37 -1.12 3.87 -4.33
CA ASP A 37 -1.18 4.07 -5.78
C ASP A 37 -2.62 4.38 -6.25
N ALA A 38 -3.60 3.61 -5.78
CA ALA A 38 -5.01 3.85 -6.09
C ALA A 38 -5.48 5.24 -5.64
N LEU A 39 -5.16 5.65 -4.41
CA LEU A 39 -5.50 6.98 -3.89
C LEU A 39 -4.84 8.10 -4.71
N SER A 40 -3.57 7.92 -5.09
CA SER A 40 -2.86 8.89 -5.94
C SER A 40 -3.51 9.04 -7.32
N LYS A 41 -3.92 7.92 -7.93
CA LYS A 41 -4.65 7.91 -9.21
C LYS A 41 -6.01 8.59 -9.10
N ILE A 42 -6.78 8.30 -8.04
CA ILE A 42 -8.08 8.94 -7.78
C ILE A 42 -7.90 10.44 -7.61
N GLN A 43 -6.98 10.88 -6.75
CA GLN A 43 -6.74 12.29 -6.49
C GLN A 43 -6.35 13.04 -7.77
N ARG A 44 -5.50 12.43 -8.61
CA ARG A 44 -5.13 13.00 -9.91
C ARG A 44 -6.32 13.07 -10.86
N GLY A 45 -7.08 11.98 -10.98
CA GLY A 45 -8.27 11.90 -11.82
C GLY A 45 -9.34 12.92 -11.43
N GLU A 46 -9.60 13.10 -10.14
CA GLU A 46 -10.53 14.11 -9.63
C GLU A 46 -10.08 15.53 -10.00
N LYS A 47 -8.79 15.83 -9.85
CA LYS A 47 -8.22 17.13 -10.23
C LYS A 47 -8.38 17.39 -11.73
N GLU A 48 -8.07 16.39 -12.57
CA GLU A 48 -8.18 16.52 -14.02
C GLU A 48 -9.65 16.67 -14.47
N LEU A 49 -10.57 15.92 -13.86
CA LEU A 49 -12.01 16.04 -14.11
C LEU A 49 -12.51 17.44 -13.75
N ARG A 50 -12.21 17.94 -12.55
CA ARG A 50 -12.63 19.29 -12.10
C ARG A 50 -12.05 20.41 -12.96
N THR A 51 -10.86 20.23 -13.51
CA THR A 51 -10.21 21.22 -14.37
C THR A 51 -10.54 21.05 -15.86
N GLY A 52 -11.45 20.13 -16.21
CA GLY A 52 -11.87 19.90 -17.59
C GLY A 52 -10.79 19.28 -18.48
N LYS A 53 -9.75 18.67 -17.89
CA LYS A 53 -8.62 18.04 -18.61
C LYS A 53 -8.89 16.57 -18.98
N THR A 54 -10.15 16.14 -18.97
CA THR A 54 -10.58 14.78 -19.30
C THR A 54 -11.07 14.67 -20.73
N ARG A 55 -10.79 13.55 -21.38
CA ARG A 55 -11.34 13.19 -22.70
C ARG A 55 -12.43 12.14 -22.52
N VAL A 56 -13.58 12.32 -23.16
CA VAL A 56 -14.61 11.28 -23.26
C VAL A 56 -14.17 10.29 -24.33
N VAL A 57 -14.07 9.02 -23.96
CA VAL A 57 -13.79 7.91 -24.88
C VAL A 57 -14.92 6.89 -24.76
N LYS A 58 -15.39 6.34 -25.89
CA LYS A 58 -16.48 5.36 -25.92
C LYS A 58 -15.98 3.92 -25.87
N SER A 59 -14.69 3.72 -26.09
CA SER A 59 -14.05 2.41 -26.07
C SER A 59 -12.56 2.51 -25.73
N LEU A 60 -11.97 1.42 -25.22
CA LEU A 60 -10.53 1.35 -24.97
C LEU A 60 -9.70 1.46 -26.26
N ALA A 61 -10.29 1.14 -27.43
CA ALA A 61 -9.62 1.24 -28.72
C ALA A 61 -9.27 2.70 -29.09
N GLU A 62 -10.02 3.68 -28.58
CA GLU A 62 -9.79 5.11 -28.78
C GLU A 62 -8.62 5.67 -27.96
N LEU A 63 -8.03 4.87 -27.07
CA LEU A 63 -6.89 5.25 -26.22
C LEU A 63 -5.53 4.86 -26.83
N ARG A 64 -5.52 4.22 -28.01
CA ARG A 64 -4.29 3.85 -28.73
C ARG A 64 -3.64 5.04 -29.41
#